data_AF-A0A1X1GE16-F1
#
_entry.id   AF-A0A1X1GE16-F1
#
_cell.length_a   1.000
_cell.length_b   1.000
_cell.length_c   1.000
_cell.angle_alpha   90.00
_cell.angle_beta   90.00
_cell.angle_gamma   90.00
#
_symmetry.space_group_name_H-M   'P 1'
#
loop_
_entity.id
_entity.type
_entity.pdbx_description
1 polymer ?
#
loop_
_entity_poly.entity_id
_entity_poly.type
_entity_poly.pdbx_seq_one_letter_code
_entity_poly.pdbx_strand_id
1 'polypeptide(L)'
;MFKSNEYKAYGSIRKMKVGGACGVILALAMMAMVTNGNVSADEVKPSSPATTEVAKPAESPKKEAKADSTAEAKKEETVKPVESPNLDSAVEKAKSVGIKVTEKEKVGYDTEAEAKADEDKQVKEIDKKIAEKEQNIKEIQEAEKTNSKINADNKSAMEKAGLKHTGDYPKDKKTVDGYNAQAKKENAANEAKFKKDKLEAEKIKAKDKAIMEAKGLKFTGNYAQDQKTVDAWNKVNAGKVIKSIQTGLTATANTTFEVISGGSKAVAPDYTANVIQGYARNTNLDASFDNVFLLDDKSGTIKIKVKNTTNGDVTLTFSNITPSAESGFIRSYVALWAGEDGGIGYGVFISAGAGEANGGGGVDGQGGGGASGAYRNDRQGWVKMVTVGVLTDSDNVSEVTVNDVDSNQVIDVSSLDGAKVTTGKNITQSGNSFIANDEAESQSTAGVLDSNGIGWSFAKGQKINFTFIHSNTSDTSYSIVGGLFGRASQKEVKQEPISIEKYNDPKYTPKPYVQIKPYVPVPQEKQVEVEYHKAYVKEVPVTPESPEPQKPQEPNKPSLPETGTASSMLGYVGTGILSMLGLVGVKRKKEAE
;
A
#
# COMPACT_ATOMS: atom_id res chain seq x y z
N MET A 1 43.50 17.50 36.48
CA MET A 1 42.29 16.68 36.70
C MET A 1 42.23 15.61 35.62
N PHE A 2 42.36 14.34 35.95
CA PHE A 2 42.14 13.25 35.00
C PHE A 2 40.70 12.73 35.12
N LYS A 3 40.08 12.42 33.98
CA LYS A 3 38.80 11.69 33.93
C LYS A 3 39.07 10.28 33.42
N SER A 4 39.02 9.30 34.31
CA SER A 4 38.99 7.88 33.96
C SER A 4 37.62 7.52 33.37
N ASN A 5 37.57 7.19 32.07
CA ASN A 5 36.39 6.58 31.47
C ASN A 5 36.47 5.06 31.65
N GLU A 6 35.57 4.49 32.45
CA GLU A 6 35.50 3.04 32.70
C GLU A 6 34.96 2.30 31.46
N TYR A 7 35.75 1.36 30.92
CA TYR A 7 35.27 0.43 29.90
C TYR A 7 34.40 -0.67 30.54
N LYS A 8 33.10 -0.66 30.23
CA LYS A 8 32.17 -1.72 30.67
C LYS A 8 32.29 -2.95 29.77
N ALA A 9 32.90 -4.01 30.28
CA ALA A 9 32.90 -5.32 29.64
C ALA A 9 31.47 -5.89 29.57
N TYR A 10 30.99 -6.19 28.37
CA TYR A 10 29.71 -6.89 28.17
C TYR A 10 29.90 -8.40 28.20
N GLY A 11 29.05 -9.09 28.97
CA GLY A 11 29.23 -10.49 29.34
C GLY A 11 28.98 -11.52 28.24
N SER A 12 29.54 -12.72 28.44
CA SER A 12 29.44 -13.87 27.55
C SER A 12 27.99 -14.30 27.24
N ILE A 13 27.64 -14.40 25.96
CA ILE A 13 26.39 -15.02 25.50
C ILE A 13 26.62 -16.52 25.30
N ARG A 14 25.92 -17.33 26.10
CA ARG A 14 25.98 -18.80 26.03
C ARG A 14 25.33 -19.33 24.74
N LYS A 15 25.95 -20.35 24.12
CA LYS A 15 25.37 -21.08 22.99
C LYS A 15 24.10 -21.82 23.44
N MET A 16 23.03 -21.74 22.66
CA MET A 16 21.94 -22.73 22.67
C MET A 16 21.84 -23.42 21.32
N LYS A 17 21.47 -24.71 21.35
CA LYS A 17 21.42 -25.60 20.19
C LYS A 17 20.05 -26.30 20.19
N VAL A 18 19.15 -25.82 19.34
CA VAL A 18 17.85 -26.45 19.05
C VAL A 18 17.62 -26.33 17.55
N GLY A 19 17.12 -27.39 16.92
CA GLY A 19 16.61 -27.39 15.55
C GLY A 19 15.26 -28.09 15.50
N GLY A 20 14.46 -27.86 14.44
CA GLY A 20 13.13 -28.47 14.37
C GLY A 20 12.23 -28.00 13.24
N ALA A 21 12.53 -28.46 12.02
CA ALA A 21 11.58 -28.81 10.93
C ALA A 21 10.56 -27.79 10.38
N CYS A 22 10.08 -28.11 9.16
CA CYS A 22 8.92 -27.56 8.44
C CYS A 22 9.00 -26.08 7.95
N GLY A 23 8.65 -25.78 6.70
CA GLY A 23 8.22 -26.70 5.63
C GLY A 23 8.03 -26.06 4.26
N VAL A 24 7.99 -26.94 3.25
CA VAL A 24 7.66 -26.80 1.82
C VAL A 24 7.00 -25.47 1.40
N ILE A 25 7.61 -24.79 0.41
CA ILE A 25 6.88 -23.94 -0.54
C ILE A 25 7.10 -24.49 -1.96
N LEU A 26 6.00 -24.60 -2.71
CA LEU A 26 5.91 -25.26 -4.00
C LEU A 26 6.46 -24.38 -5.12
N ALA A 27 7.45 -24.87 -5.87
CA ALA A 27 7.98 -24.19 -7.04
C ALA A 27 7.08 -24.43 -8.27
N LEU A 28 6.17 -23.51 -8.56
CA LEU A 28 5.29 -23.58 -9.73
C LEU A 28 5.88 -22.76 -10.89
N ALA A 29 6.57 -23.42 -11.82
CA ALA A 29 7.19 -22.80 -12.98
C ALA A 29 6.42 -23.10 -14.27
N MET A 30 5.82 -22.07 -14.87
CA MET A 30 5.35 -22.07 -16.27
C MET A 30 5.72 -20.69 -16.85
N MET A 31 6.79 -20.63 -17.64
CA MET A 31 6.72 -20.56 -19.11
C MET A 31 5.83 -19.43 -19.64
N ALA A 32 6.48 -18.34 -20.05
CA ALA A 32 5.95 -17.49 -21.10
C ALA A 32 6.23 -18.16 -22.46
N MET A 33 5.22 -18.25 -23.32
CA MET A 33 5.42 -18.44 -24.76
C MET A 33 4.70 -17.31 -25.50
N VAL A 34 5.38 -16.73 -26.47
CA VAL A 34 4.85 -15.67 -27.35
C VAL A 34 4.32 -16.31 -28.62
N THR A 35 3.10 -15.96 -29.01
CA THR A 35 2.53 -16.33 -30.32
C THR A 35 2.07 -15.07 -31.05
N ASN A 36 2.91 -14.58 -31.96
CA ASN A 36 2.49 -13.60 -32.96
C ASN A 36 1.70 -14.30 -34.06
N GLY A 37 0.68 -13.63 -34.61
CA GLY A 37 -0.05 -14.06 -35.79
C GLY A 37 -0.66 -12.86 -36.51
N ASN A 38 -0.12 -12.53 -37.68
CA ASN A 38 -0.69 -11.53 -38.60
C ASN A 38 -1.68 -12.22 -39.56
N VAL A 39 -2.56 -11.43 -40.21
CA VAL A 39 -2.79 -11.42 -41.68
C VAL A 39 -3.92 -10.42 -42.05
N SER A 40 -3.69 -9.66 -43.14
CA SER A 40 -4.58 -9.01 -44.15
C SER A 40 -6.09 -8.75 -43.91
N ALA A 41 -6.73 -7.72 -44.49
CA ALA A 41 -6.29 -6.55 -45.30
C ALA A 41 -7.47 -5.52 -45.49
N ASP A 42 -7.28 -4.53 -46.39
CA ASP A 42 -8.18 -3.46 -46.90
C ASP A 42 -9.61 -3.89 -47.37
N GLU A 43 -10.58 -3.01 -47.69
CA GLU A 43 -10.66 -1.51 -47.77
C GLU A 43 -12.01 -1.03 -47.08
N VAL A 44 -12.78 0.04 -47.35
CA VAL A 44 -12.91 1.09 -48.41
C VAL A 44 -13.20 2.49 -47.81
N LYS A 45 -12.78 3.60 -48.46
CA LYS A 45 -13.26 4.99 -48.19
C LYS A 45 -13.60 5.70 -49.52
N PRO A 46 -14.81 6.29 -49.76
CA PRO A 46 -15.02 7.68 -49.27
C PRO A 46 -16.46 8.24 -49.10
N SER A 47 -16.48 9.43 -48.47
CA SER A 47 -17.34 10.61 -48.73
C SER A 47 -18.76 10.72 -48.14
N SER A 48 -19.02 11.95 -47.69
CA SER A 48 -20.32 12.64 -47.60
C SER A 48 -20.18 13.90 -48.46
N PRO A 49 -21.26 14.44 -49.08
CA PRO A 49 -21.78 15.71 -48.57
C PRO A 49 -23.31 15.98 -48.76
N ALA A 50 -23.86 16.73 -47.80
CA ALA A 50 -24.74 17.92 -47.93
C ALA A 50 -26.12 17.92 -48.66
N THR A 51 -27.13 18.46 -47.92
CA THR A 51 -28.19 19.44 -48.30
C THR A 51 -29.16 19.22 -49.47
N THR A 52 -30.47 19.37 -49.20
CA THR A 52 -31.32 20.53 -49.63
C THR A 52 -32.73 20.51 -49.00
N GLU A 53 -33.51 21.59 -49.16
CA GLU A 53 -34.89 21.79 -48.66
C GLU A 53 -35.96 21.83 -49.78
N VAL A 54 -37.24 21.95 -49.38
CA VAL A 54 -38.43 22.46 -50.12
C VAL A 54 -39.14 21.55 -51.14
N ALA A 55 -40.42 21.20 -50.85
CA ALA A 55 -41.58 21.35 -51.77
C ALA A 55 -42.94 20.96 -51.10
N LYS A 56 -44.07 21.43 -51.68
CA LYS A 56 -45.49 21.16 -51.29
C LYS A 56 -46.32 20.91 -52.58
N PRO A 57 -47.39 20.06 -52.59
CA PRO A 57 -48.82 20.50 -52.58
C PRO A 57 -49.70 19.61 -51.64
N ALA A 58 -50.85 20.00 -51.04
CA ALA A 58 -52.18 20.47 -51.52
C ALA A 58 -53.08 19.34 -52.12
N GLU A 59 -54.42 19.22 -51.90
CA GLU A 59 -55.41 20.10 -51.21
C GLU A 59 -56.57 19.33 -50.46
N SER A 60 -57.87 19.54 -50.78
CA SER A 60 -59.10 19.02 -50.08
C SER A 60 -60.07 18.26 -51.06
N PRO A 61 -61.42 17.95 -50.86
CA PRO A 61 -62.51 18.67 -50.12
C PRO A 61 -63.75 17.88 -49.52
N LYS A 62 -64.65 18.61 -48.79
CA LYS A 62 -66.15 18.48 -48.66
C LYS A 62 -66.82 17.22 -47.99
N LYS A 63 -68.11 17.21 -47.52
CA LYS A 63 -69.04 18.21 -46.86
C LYS A 63 -70.43 17.57 -46.51
N GLU A 64 -71.08 17.95 -45.39
CA GLU A 64 -72.55 17.89 -45.06
C GLU A 64 -73.30 16.51 -45.10
N ALA A 65 -74.50 16.28 -44.50
CA ALA A 65 -75.63 17.15 -44.11
C ALA A 65 -76.48 16.62 -42.89
N LYS A 66 -77.59 17.30 -42.54
CA LYS A 66 -78.65 16.90 -41.58
C LYS A 66 -79.98 16.52 -42.28
N ALA A 67 -80.86 15.77 -41.62
CA ALA A 67 -82.33 15.76 -41.81
C ALA A 67 -83.05 15.36 -40.49
N ASP A 68 -84.37 15.55 -40.39
CA ASP A 68 -85.15 15.57 -39.13
C ASP A 68 -86.65 15.23 -39.34
N SER A 69 -87.38 14.86 -38.27
CA SER A 69 -88.84 14.61 -38.17
C SER A 69 -89.41 13.44 -39.02
N THR A 70 -90.48 12.74 -38.67
CA THR A 70 -91.84 13.18 -38.29
C THR A 70 -92.56 12.24 -37.30
N ALA A 71 -93.78 12.60 -36.88
CA ALA A 71 -94.58 11.89 -35.86
C ALA A 71 -95.98 11.51 -36.36
N GLU A 72 -96.63 10.55 -35.68
CA GLU A 72 -98.07 10.27 -35.82
C GLU A 72 -98.66 9.79 -34.47
N ALA A 73 -99.93 10.08 -34.21
CA ALA A 73 -100.56 9.88 -32.89
C ALA A 73 -101.74 8.89 -32.95
N LYS A 74 -101.98 8.17 -31.84
CA LYS A 74 -103.16 7.30 -31.65
C LYS A 74 -103.94 7.70 -30.40
N LYS A 75 -105.21 7.25 -30.38
CA LYS A 75 -106.26 7.69 -29.45
C LYS A 75 -105.98 7.28 -28.01
N GLU A 76 -106.39 8.12 -27.08
CA GLU A 76 -106.41 7.80 -25.65
C GLU A 76 -107.54 6.81 -25.32
N GLU A 77 -107.21 5.84 -24.48
CA GLU A 77 -108.13 4.95 -23.78
C GLU A 77 -108.08 5.35 -22.30
N THR A 78 -109.23 5.54 -21.65
CA THR A 78 -109.28 5.95 -20.23
C THR A 78 -108.95 4.77 -19.32
N VAL A 79 -107.65 4.56 -19.10
CA VAL A 79 -107.10 3.50 -18.24
C VAL A 79 -106.80 4.01 -16.83
N LYS A 80 -106.88 3.13 -15.82
CA LYS A 80 -106.30 3.42 -14.50
C LYS A 80 -104.80 3.09 -14.52
N PRO A 81 -103.91 4.09 -14.31
CA PRO A 81 -102.49 3.82 -14.12
C PRO A 81 -102.27 3.01 -12.84
N VAL A 82 -101.30 2.10 -12.86
CA VAL A 82 -100.73 1.58 -11.62
C VAL A 82 -99.74 2.61 -11.08
N GLU A 83 -99.70 2.81 -9.76
CA GLU A 83 -98.62 3.56 -9.13
C GLU A 83 -97.38 2.66 -9.05
N SER A 84 -96.36 2.99 -9.87
CA SER A 84 -95.15 2.18 -10.08
C SER A 84 -93.86 2.72 -9.40
N PRO A 85 -93.88 3.30 -8.17
CA PRO A 85 -92.75 4.07 -7.64
C PRO A 85 -91.48 3.23 -7.45
N ASN A 86 -91.61 1.93 -7.20
CA ASN A 86 -90.48 1.00 -7.11
C ASN A 86 -89.80 0.80 -8.48
N LEU A 87 -90.59 0.67 -9.55
CA LEU A 87 -90.07 0.51 -10.91
C LEU A 87 -89.42 1.80 -11.41
N ASP A 88 -90.06 2.95 -11.20
CA ASP A 88 -89.48 4.25 -11.53
C ASP A 88 -88.19 4.53 -10.74
N SER A 89 -88.13 4.17 -9.46
CA SER A 89 -86.91 4.30 -8.66
C SER A 89 -85.78 3.37 -9.14
N ALA A 90 -86.10 2.12 -9.50
CA ALA A 90 -85.13 1.18 -10.07
C ALA A 90 -84.60 1.66 -11.44
N VAL A 91 -85.48 2.21 -12.28
CA VAL A 91 -85.14 2.79 -13.59
C VAL A 91 -84.22 4.01 -13.45
N GLU A 92 -84.50 4.93 -12.53
CA GLU A 92 -83.59 6.06 -12.26
C GLU A 92 -82.26 5.60 -11.66
N LYS A 93 -82.25 4.61 -10.76
CA LYS A 93 -81.02 4.01 -10.25
C LYS A 93 -80.19 3.39 -11.39
N ALA A 94 -80.81 2.67 -12.33
CA ALA A 94 -80.14 2.12 -13.51
C ALA A 94 -79.50 3.22 -14.37
N LYS A 95 -80.23 4.29 -14.70
CA LYS A 95 -79.69 5.45 -15.43
C LYS A 95 -78.48 6.05 -14.70
N SER A 96 -78.56 6.21 -13.38
CA SER A 96 -77.49 6.78 -12.55
C SER A 96 -76.17 6.00 -12.56
N VAL A 97 -76.21 4.68 -12.78
CA VAL A 97 -75.01 3.82 -12.87
C VAL A 97 -74.57 3.59 -14.32
N GLY A 98 -75.10 4.33 -15.29
CA GLY A 98 -74.71 4.22 -16.70
C GLY A 98 -75.20 2.94 -17.38
N ILE A 99 -76.38 2.44 -16.99
CA ILE A 99 -77.15 1.46 -17.76
C ILE A 99 -78.04 2.22 -18.74
N LYS A 100 -78.06 1.78 -20.00
CA LYS A 100 -78.97 2.32 -21.02
C LYS A 100 -80.35 1.70 -20.81
N VAL A 101 -81.35 2.53 -20.49
CA VAL A 101 -82.71 2.08 -20.18
C VAL A 101 -83.70 2.56 -21.24
N THR A 102 -84.56 1.66 -21.71
CA THR A 102 -85.60 1.91 -22.73
C THR A 102 -86.99 1.59 -22.18
N GLU A 103 -87.92 2.54 -22.24
CA GLU A 103 -89.34 2.27 -21.97
C GLU A 103 -90.02 1.68 -23.22
N LYS A 104 -90.79 0.61 -23.03
CA LYS A 104 -91.62 -0.07 -24.03
C LYS A 104 -93.10 0.29 -23.84
N GLU A 105 -93.93 -0.08 -24.83
CA GLU A 105 -95.38 0.12 -24.76
C GLU A 105 -95.98 -0.45 -23.47
N LYS A 106 -96.93 0.28 -22.87
CA LYS A 106 -97.54 -0.09 -21.60
C LYS A 106 -98.37 -1.38 -21.73
N VAL A 107 -98.32 -2.24 -20.72
CA VAL A 107 -99.00 -3.53 -20.72
C VAL A 107 -100.23 -3.50 -19.80
N GLY A 108 -101.38 -3.94 -20.33
CA GLY A 108 -102.66 -3.91 -19.64
C GLY A 108 -103.03 -5.25 -18.99
N TYR A 109 -103.23 -5.25 -17.68
CA TYR A 109 -103.57 -6.43 -16.89
C TYR A 109 -105.04 -6.40 -16.44
N ASP A 110 -105.57 -7.58 -16.15
CA ASP A 110 -106.96 -7.75 -15.70
C ASP A 110 -107.10 -7.57 -14.18
N THR A 111 -106.00 -7.71 -13.42
CA THR A 111 -105.94 -7.38 -11.99
C THR A 111 -104.72 -6.52 -11.61
N GLU A 112 -104.87 -5.72 -10.55
CA GLU A 112 -103.78 -4.92 -9.96
C GLU A 112 -102.65 -5.80 -9.38
N ALA A 113 -102.99 -7.01 -8.92
CA ALA A 113 -102.03 -7.95 -8.36
C ALA A 113 -101.09 -8.53 -9.43
N GLU A 114 -101.60 -8.84 -10.62
CA GLU A 114 -100.81 -9.33 -11.75
C GLU A 114 -99.90 -8.23 -12.31
N ALA A 115 -100.42 -7.01 -12.43
CA ALA A 115 -99.63 -5.83 -12.80
C ALA A 115 -98.44 -5.61 -11.86
N LYS A 116 -98.71 -5.52 -10.55
CA LYS A 116 -97.65 -5.36 -9.54
C LYS A 116 -96.67 -6.53 -9.56
N ALA A 117 -97.14 -7.77 -9.72
CA ALA A 117 -96.29 -8.95 -9.81
C ALA A 117 -95.48 -9.05 -11.13
N ASP A 118 -95.72 -8.20 -12.13
CA ASP A 118 -94.84 -8.04 -13.29
C ASP A 118 -93.80 -6.94 -13.06
N GLU A 119 -94.21 -5.76 -12.59
CA GLU A 119 -93.29 -4.68 -12.24
C GLU A 119 -92.25 -5.14 -11.21
N ASP A 120 -92.66 -5.97 -10.24
CA ASP A 120 -91.78 -6.62 -9.26
C ASP A 120 -90.73 -7.58 -9.87
N LYS A 121 -90.97 -8.13 -11.07
CA LYS A 121 -89.99 -8.94 -11.82
C LYS A 121 -89.04 -8.05 -12.61
N GLN A 122 -89.58 -7.00 -13.25
CA GLN A 122 -88.80 -6.00 -13.96
C GLN A 122 -87.79 -5.34 -13.00
N VAL A 123 -88.23 -4.91 -11.81
CA VAL A 123 -87.37 -4.39 -10.73
C VAL A 123 -86.23 -5.37 -10.40
N LYS A 124 -86.53 -6.66 -10.22
CA LYS A 124 -85.51 -7.67 -9.86
C LYS A 124 -84.46 -7.90 -10.95
N GLU A 125 -84.82 -7.84 -12.23
CA GLU A 125 -83.85 -7.94 -13.34
C GLU A 125 -83.09 -6.62 -13.56
N ILE A 126 -83.72 -5.47 -13.32
CA ILE A 126 -83.05 -4.16 -13.24
C ILE A 126 -81.99 -4.19 -12.13
N ASP A 127 -82.36 -4.54 -10.89
CA ASP A 127 -81.46 -4.58 -9.73
C ASP A 127 -80.27 -5.53 -9.92
N LYS A 128 -80.51 -6.70 -10.51
CA LYS A 128 -79.45 -7.66 -10.87
C LYS A 128 -78.43 -7.06 -11.84
N LYS A 129 -78.90 -6.34 -12.88
CA LYS A 129 -78.03 -5.67 -13.86
C LYS A 129 -77.34 -4.44 -13.28
N ILE A 130 -78.00 -3.71 -12.37
CA ILE A 130 -77.38 -2.65 -11.55
C ILE A 130 -76.24 -3.25 -10.72
N ALA A 131 -76.45 -4.37 -10.03
CA ALA A 131 -75.41 -5.02 -9.23
C ALA A 131 -74.20 -5.47 -10.06
N GLU A 132 -74.42 -6.03 -11.26
CA GLU A 132 -73.34 -6.40 -12.19
C GLU A 132 -72.56 -5.17 -12.69
N LYS A 133 -73.25 -4.09 -13.06
CA LYS A 133 -72.64 -2.82 -13.47
C LYS A 133 -71.85 -2.17 -12.33
N GLU A 134 -72.45 -2.09 -11.14
CA GLU A 134 -71.81 -1.61 -9.92
C GLU A 134 -70.54 -2.41 -9.57
N GLN A 135 -70.57 -3.75 -9.70
CA GLN A 135 -69.40 -4.59 -9.46
C GLN A 135 -68.29 -4.29 -10.47
N ASN A 136 -68.60 -4.24 -11.76
CA ASN A 136 -67.61 -3.96 -12.80
C ASN A 136 -66.98 -2.56 -12.64
N ILE A 137 -67.76 -1.55 -12.24
CA ILE A 137 -67.24 -0.22 -11.88
C ILE A 137 -66.28 -0.29 -10.68
N LYS A 138 -66.61 -1.07 -9.63
CA LYS A 138 -65.73 -1.26 -8.46
C LYS A 138 -64.41 -1.95 -8.86
N GLU A 139 -64.48 -3.00 -9.68
CA GLU A 139 -63.30 -3.72 -10.20
C GLU A 139 -62.37 -2.80 -11.03
N ILE A 140 -62.95 -1.92 -11.86
CA ILE A 140 -62.19 -0.90 -12.62
C ILE A 140 -61.50 0.08 -11.67
N GLN A 141 -62.25 0.66 -10.73
CA GLN A 141 -61.70 1.62 -9.76
C GLN A 141 -60.57 1.02 -8.89
N GLU A 142 -60.69 -0.25 -8.50
CA GLU A 142 -59.63 -0.96 -7.77
C GLU A 142 -58.38 -1.22 -8.63
N ALA A 143 -58.55 -1.57 -9.91
CA ALA A 143 -57.45 -1.72 -10.85
C ALA A 143 -56.74 -0.39 -11.14
N GLU A 144 -57.48 0.71 -11.37
CA GLU A 144 -56.94 2.05 -11.57
C GLU A 144 -56.19 2.59 -10.33
N LYS A 145 -56.76 2.41 -9.14
CA LYS A 145 -56.13 2.76 -7.86
C LYS A 145 -54.85 1.95 -7.62
N THR A 146 -54.86 0.67 -7.97
CA THR A 146 -53.69 -0.21 -7.89
C THR A 146 -52.60 0.22 -8.87
N ASN A 147 -52.97 0.51 -10.12
CA ASN A 147 -52.05 1.00 -11.14
C ASN A 147 -51.48 2.39 -10.83
N SER A 148 -52.28 3.28 -10.24
CA SER A 148 -51.82 4.59 -9.75
C SER A 148 -50.74 4.44 -8.68
N LYS A 149 -50.91 3.48 -7.75
CA LYS A 149 -49.89 3.15 -6.74
C LYS A 149 -48.64 2.52 -7.37
N ILE A 150 -48.80 1.58 -8.31
CA ILE A 150 -47.69 0.94 -9.02
C ILE A 150 -46.88 1.98 -9.82
N ASN A 151 -47.54 2.93 -10.47
CA ASN A 151 -46.90 4.05 -11.18
C ASN A 151 -46.05 4.91 -10.23
N ALA A 152 -46.56 5.23 -9.04
CA ALA A 152 -45.82 5.99 -8.03
C ALA A 152 -44.64 5.19 -7.42
N ASP A 153 -44.83 3.90 -7.14
CA ASP A 153 -43.76 2.97 -6.71
C ASP A 153 -42.64 2.90 -7.77
N ASN A 154 -43.01 2.69 -9.04
CA ASN A 154 -42.09 2.54 -10.17
C ASN A 154 -41.30 3.84 -10.42
N LYS A 155 -41.99 4.98 -10.44
CA LYS A 155 -41.36 6.31 -10.53
C LYS A 155 -40.31 6.48 -9.42
N SER A 156 -40.70 6.19 -8.17
CA SER A 156 -39.83 6.30 -7.00
C SER A 156 -38.63 5.35 -7.03
N ALA A 157 -38.73 4.21 -7.71
CA ALA A 157 -37.63 3.28 -7.92
C ALA A 157 -36.66 3.75 -9.04
N MET A 158 -37.21 4.31 -10.12
CA MET A 158 -36.43 4.82 -11.25
C MET A 158 -35.69 6.12 -10.91
N GLU A 159 -36.35 7.08 -10.26
CA GLU A 159 -35.74 8.37 -9.89
C GLU A 159 -34.57 8.20 -8.90
N LYS A 160 -34.64 7.23 -7.98
CA LYS A 160 -33.52 6.86 -7.07
C LYS A 160 -32.27 6.37 -7.79
N ALA A 161 -32.39 5.92 -9.04
CA ALA A 161 -31.27 5.51 -9.89
C ALA A 161 -30.91 6.55 -10.96
N GLY A 162 -31.55 7.73 -10.95
CA GLY A 162 -31.39 8.77 -11.98
C GLY A 162 -32.07 8.43 -13.32
N LEU A 163 -32.97 7.45 -13.35
CA LEU A 163 -33.70 7.06 -14.56
C LEU A 163 -34.94 7.92 -14.76
N LYS A 164 -35.19 8.36 -16.00
CA LYS A 164 -36.40 9.09 -16.36
C LYS A 164 -37.59 8.12 -16.45
N HIS A 165 -38.54 8.27 -15.53
CA HIS A 165 -39.84 7.62 -15.57
C HIS A 165 -40.73 8.20 -16.68
N THR A 166 -41.48 7.37 -17.39
CA THR A 166 -42.40 7.78 -18.48
C THR A 166 -43.86 7.45 -18.21
N GLY A 167 -44.15 6.49 -17.31
CA GLY A 167 -45.50 5.99 -17.03
C GLY A 167 -45.95 4.87 -17.96
N ASP A 168 -45.24 4.64 -19.06
CA ASP A 168 -45.43 3.54 -20.00
C ASP A 168 -44.58 2.36 -19.54
N TYR A 169 -45.21 1.36 -18.92
CA TYR A 169 -44.48 0.22 -18.33
C TYR A 169 -43.57 -0.51 -19.32
N PRO A 170 -43.96 -0.82 -20.58
CA PRO A 170 -43.04 -1.32 -21.59
C PRO A 170 -41.79 -0.44 -21.84
N LYS A 171 -41.93 0.89 -21.95
CA LYS A 171 -40.79 1.82 -22.12
C LYS A 171 -39.92 1.91 -20.87
N ASP A 172 -40.55 2.03 -19.71
CA ASP A 172 -39.89 2.11 -18.41
C ASP A 172 -39.12 0.82 -18.11
N LYS A 173 -39.71 -0.35 -18.40
CA LYS A 173 -39.05 -1.65 -18.26
C LYS A 173 -37.86 -1.78 -19.19
N LYS A 174 -37.97 -1.40 -20.46
CA LYS A 174 -36.82 -1.40 -21.40
C LYS A 174 -35.66 -0.53 -20.89
N THR A 175 -35.99 0.59 -20.26
CA THR A 175 -35.00 1.51 -19.65
C THR A 175 -34.33 0.89 -18.42
N VAL A 176 -35.11 0.26 -17.53
CA VAL A 176 -34.63 -0.45 -16.34
C VAL A 176 -33.79 -1.69 -16.70
N ASP A 177 -34.23 -2.49 -17.68
CA ASP A 177 -33.49 -3.65 -18.18
C ASP A 177 -32.12 -3.24 -18.74
N GLY A 178 -32.06 -2.16 -19.52
CA GLY A 178 -30.83 -1.60 -20.07
C GLY A 178 -29.87 -1.07 -19.00
N TYR A 179 -30.40 -0.34 -18.01
CA TYR A 179 -29.62 0.11 -16.85
C TYR A 179 -29.05 -1.08 -16.06
N ASN A 180 -29.87 -2.08 -15.77
CA ASN A 180 -29.45 -3.27 -15.03
C ASN A 180 -28.39 -4.09 -15.79
N ALA A 181 -28.50 -4.20 -17.11
CA ALA A 181 -27.50 -4.86 -17.94
C ALA A 181 -26.14 -4.14 -17.91
N GLN A 182 -26.14 -2.81 -18.01
CA GLN A 182 -24.92 -2.00 -17.91
C GLN A 182 -24.33 -2.04 -16.49
N ALA A 183 -25.15 -1.89 -15.45
CA ALA A 183 -24.73 -2.01 -14.05
C ALA A 183 -24.09 -3.38 -13.77
N LYS A 184 -24.64 -4.47 -14.31
CA LYS A 184 -24.06 -5.82 -14.19
C LYS A 184 -22.68 -5.91 -14.84
N LYS A 185 -22.50 -5.34 -16.04
CA LYS A 185 -21.23 -5.31 -16.77
C LYS A 185 -20.17 -4.50 -16.02
N GLU A 186 -20.54 -3.31 -15.53
CA GLU A 186 -19.65 -2.44 -14.78
C GLU A 186 -19.28 -3.03 -13.40
N ASN A 187 -20.24 -3.61 -12.68
CA ASN A 187 -19.99 -4.29 -11.41
C ASN A 187 -18.99 -5.43 -11.59
N ALA A 188 -19.16 -6.30 -12.60
CA ALA A 188 -18.21 -7.38 -12.87
C ALA A 188 -16.79 -6.88 -13.19
N ALA A 189 -16.67 -5.82 -14.00
CA ALA A 189 -15.37 -5.23 -14.34
C ALA A 189 -14.69 -4.56 -13.13
N ASN A 190 -15.46 -3.80 -12.34
CA ASN A 190 -14.97 -3.12 -11.15
C ASN A 190 -14.62 -4.09 -10.02
N GLU A 191 -15.37 -5.19 -9.86
CA GLU A 191 -15.06 -6.25 -8.90
C GLU A 191 -13.78 -7.00 -9.30
N ALA A 192 -13.59 -7.30 -10.59
CA ALA A 192 -12.37 -7.91 -11.10
C ALA A 192 -11.15 -6.99 -10.88
N LYS A 193 -11.29 -5.69 -11.16
CA LYS A 193 -10.25 -4.69 -10.86
C LYS A 193 -9.96 -4.62 -9.36
N PHE A 194 -10.97 -4.51 -8.51
CA PHE A 194 -10.83 -4.48 -7.06
C PHE A 194 -10.10 -5.72 -6.52
N LYS A 195 -10.43 -6.91 -7.01
CA LYS A 195 -9.74 -8.17 -6.64
C LYS A 195 -8.25 -8.13 -7.01
N LYS A 196 -7.90 -7.59 -8.19
CA LYS A 196 -6.49 -7.40 -8.60
C LYS A 196 -5.79 -6.36 -7.71
N ASP A 197 -6.33 -5.15 -7.62
CA ASP A 197 -5.77 -4.04 -6.86
C ASP A 197 -5.53 -4.43 -5.38
N LYS A 198 -6.48 -5.17 -4.79
CA LYS A 198 -6.40 -5.66 -3.41
C LYS A 198 -5.25 -6.66 -3.24
N LEU A 199 -5.10 -7.61 -4.16
CA LEU A 199 -4.04 -8.61 -4.10
C LEU A 199 -2.64 -8.01 -4.32
N GLU A 200 -2.54 -6.91 -5.09
CA GLU A 200 -1.31 -6.12 -5.20
C GLU A 200 -1.01 -5.36 -3.89
N ALA A 201 -2.01 -4.72 -3.28
CA ALA A 201 -1.86 -4.07 -1.97
C ALA A 201 -1.51 -5.05 -0.84
N GLU A 202 -2.08 -6.26 -0.82
CA GLU A 202 -1.75 -7.31 0.15
C GLU A 202 -0.32 -7.83 -0.01
N LYS A 203 0.18 -7.97 -1.25
CA LYS A 203 1.59 -8.29 -1.52
C LYS A 203 2.54 -7.22 -0.98
N ILE A 204 2.22 -5.94 -1.17
CA ILE A 204 3.03 -4.83 -0.66
C ILE A 204 3.05 -4.83 0.88
N LYS A 205 1.87 -4.86 1.51
CA LYS A 205 1.72 -4.95 2.98
C LYS A 205 2.52 -6.13 3.57
N ALA A 206 2.59 -7.27 2.87
CA ALA A 206 3.40 -8.42 3.29
C ALA A 206 4.92 -8.18 3.22
N LYS A 207 5.43 -7.48 2.18
CA LYS A 207 6.84 -7.05 2.11
C LYS A 207 7.17 -6.10 3.26
N ASP A 208 6.38 -5.04 3.40
CA ASP A 208 6.61 -3.96 4.37
C ASP A 208 6.63 -4.51 5.80
N LYS A 209 5.68 -5.40 6.11
CA LYS A 209 5.63 -6.14 7.36
C LYS A 209 6.92 -6.90 7.62
N ALA A 210 7.41 -7.68 6.67
CA ALA A 210 8.64 -8.45 6.83
C ALA A 210 9.88 -7.56 7.03
N ILE A 211 9.97 -6.42 6.32
CA ILE A 211 11.04 -5.43 6.48
C ILE A 211 11.03 -4.82 7.88
N MET A 212 9.85 -4.46 8.40
CA MET A 212 9.68 -3.89 9.74
C MET A 212 9.95 -4.93 10.84
N GLU A 213 9.36 -6.11 10.77
CA GLU A 213 9.53 -7.16 11.78
C GLU A 213 10.98 -7.68 11.84
N ALA A 214 11.71 -7.72 10.72
CA ALA A 214 13.13 -8.03 10.69
C ALA A 214 14.02 -7.00 11.43
N LYS A 215 13.49 -5.82 11.77
CA LYS A 215 14.12 -4.80 12.63
C LYS A 215 13.46 -4.65 14.00
N GLY A 216 12.56 -5.56 14.37
CA GLY A 216 11.79 -5.50 15.62
C GLY A 216 10.73 -4.41 15.67
N LEU A 217 10.36 -3.83 14.52
CA LEU A 217 9.33 -2.79 14.42
C LEU A 217 7.95 -3.42 14.27
N LYS A 218 6.96 -2.85 14.96
CA LYS A 218 5.56 -3.27 14.83
C LYS A 218 4.94 -2.65 13.57
N PHE A 219 4.66 -3.48 12.57
CA PHE A 219 3.82 -3.12 11.42
C PHE A 219 2.37 -2.90 11.85
N THR A 220 1.73 -1.85 11.31
CA THR A 220 0.34 -1.47 11.64
C THR A 220 -0.64 -1.61 10.48
N GLY A 221 -0.15 -1.66 9.23
CA GLY A 221 -1.01 -1.67 8.04
C GLY A 221 -1.54 -0.28 7.67
N ASN A 222 -0.93 0.77 8.20
CA ASN A 222 -1.18 2.16 7.86
C ASN A 222 0.14 2.80 7.42
N TYR A 223 0.36 2.86 6.11
CA TYR A 223 1.58 3.39 5.49
C TYR A 223 2.09 4.71 6.11
N ALA A 224 1.21 5.67 6.47
CA ALA A 224 1.66 6.94 7.04
C ALA A 224 2.21 6.81 8.47
N GLN A 225 1.71 5.84 9.24
CA GLN A 225 2.22 5.51 10.57
C GLN A 225 3.47 4.62 10.47
N ASP A 226 3.41 3.59 9.62
CA ASP A 226 4.51 2.65 9.38
C ASP A 226 5.76 3.37 8.82
N GLN A 227 5.58 4.30 7.86
CA GLN A 227 6.65 5.13 7.32
C GLN A 227 7.28 6.01 8.41
N LYS A 228 6.47 6.66 9.26
CA LYS A 228 6.98 7.49 10.36
C LYS A 228 7.80 6.65 11.38
N THR A 229 7.42 5.40 11.60
CA THR A 229 8.18 4.46 12.43
C THR A 229 9.48 4.02 11.75
N VAL A 230 9.47 3.78 10.43
CA VAL A 230 10.66 3.51 9.62
C VAL A 230 11.62 4.69 9.61
N ASP A 231 11.15 5.92 9.40
CA ASP A 231 11.95 7.14 9.39
C ASP A 231 12.63 7.40 10.75
N ALA A 232 11.87 7.20 11.84
CA ALA A 232 12.41 7.31 13.20
C ALA A 232 13.47 6.24 13.49
N TRP A 233 13.28 5.01 13.02
CA TRP A 233 14.27 3.94 13.15
C TRP A 233 15.53 4.23 12.30
N ASN A 234 15.36 4.67 11.05
CA ASN A 234 16.45 5.06 10.16
C ASN A 234 17.28 6.19 10.78
N LYS A 235 16.64 7.25 11.29
CA LYS A 235 17.33 8.38 11.95
C LYS A 235 18.18 7.97 13.15
N VAL A 236 17.87 6.85 13.81
CA VAL A 236 18.61 6.35 14.98
C VAL A 236 19.62 5.26 14.61
N ASN A 237 19.45 4.54 13.49
CA ASN A 237 20.22 3.32 13.21
C ASN A 237 20.98 3.33 11.88
N ALA A 238 20.55 4.09 10.87
CA ALA A 238 21.25 4.14 9.59
C ALA A 238 22.68 4.67 9.77
N GLY A 239 23.64 4.05 9.09
CA GLY A 239 25.07 4.41 9.19
C GLY A 239 25.79 3.94 10.46
N LYS A 240 25.09 3.40 11.48
CA LYS A 240 25.75 2.81 12.65
C LYS A 240 26.48 1.53 12.29
N VAL A 241 27.66 1.34 12.87
CA VAL A 241 28.43 0.08 12.78
C VAL A 241 27.66 -1.02 13.51
N ILE A 242 27.34 -2.10 12.80
CA ILE A 242 26.66 -3.29 13.37
C ILE A 242 27.57 -4.52 13.41
N LYS A 243 28.68 -4.50 12.66
CA LYS A 243 29.71 -5.54 12.68
C LYS A 243 31.02 -4.97 12.12
N SER A 244 32.15 -5.22 12.80
CA SER A 244 33.47 -5.13 12.16
C SER A 244 33.78 -6.47 11.49
N ILE A 245 34.32 -6.46 10.28
CA ILE A 245 34.91 -7.63 9.64
C ILE A 245 36.42 -7.43 9.48
N GLN A 246 37.19 -8.43 9.90
CA GLN A 246 38.62 -8.51 9.60
C GLN A 246 38.78 -8.71 8.10
N THR A 247 39.39 -7.73 7.44
CA THR A 247 39.54 -7.70 5.97
C THR A 247 41.00 -7.64 5.53
N GLY A 248 41.91 -7.24 6.40
CA GLY A 248 43.33 -7.59 6.35
C GLY A 248 43.76 -8.16 7.70
N LEU A 249 44.99 -7.84 8.12
CA LEU A 249 45.57 -8.36 9.35
C LEU A 249 45.50 -7.31 10.48
N THR A 250 45.59 -7.79 11.72
CA THR A 250 45.76 -6.97 12.93
C THR A 250 46.56 -7.82 13.92
N ALA A 251 47.64 -7.28 14.47
CA ALA A 251 48.42 -7.90 15.53
C ALA A 251 47.56 -8.12 16.78
N THR A 252 47.96 -9.07 17.62
CA THR A 252 47.25 -9.42 18.86
C THR A 252 48.20 -9.46 20.05
N ALA A 253 47.67 -9.50 21.26
CA ALA A 253 48.45 -9.72 22.48
C ALA A 253 49.27 -11.05 22.50
N ASN A 254 49.02 -11.95 21.54
CA ASN A 254 49.78 -13.19 21.35
C ASN A 254 50.71 -13.14 20.11
N THR A 255 50.86 -12.00 19.44
CA THR A 255 51.68 -11.88 18.24
C THR A 255 53.16 -12.09 18.57
N THR A 256 53.83 -12.91 17.77
CA THR A 256 55.25 -13.28 17.95
C THR A 256 56.02 -13.15 16.65
N PHE A 257 57.33 -12.96 16.78
CA PHE A 257 58.27 -12.69 15.68
C PHE A 257 59.33 -13.80 15.61
N GLU A 258 59.32 -14.59 14.55
CA GLU A 258 60.19 -15.77 14.36
C GLU A 258 61.07 -15.58 13.12
N VAL A 259 62.41 -15.64 13.28
CA VAL A 259 63.32 -15.50 12.13
C VAL A 259 63.29 -16.78 11.29
N ILE A 260 63.01 -16.63 9.99
CA ILE A 260 62.98 -17.73 9.02
C ILE A 260 64.38 -17.92 8.41
N SER A 261 65.06 -16.82 8.05
CA SER A 261 66.37 -16.85 7.37
C SER A 261 67.04 -15.47 7.37
N GLY A 262 68.37 -15.43 7.25
CA GLY A 262 69.12 -14.21 6.90
C GLY A 262 69.39 -13.24 8.05
N GLY A 263 69.41 -13.74 9.28
CA GLY A 263 69.75 -12.97 10.48
C GLY A 263 69.47 -13.75 11.76
N SER A 264 69.51 -13.06 12.89
CA SER A 264 69.24 -13.63 14.22
C SER A 264 68.61 -12.59 15.15
N LYS A 265 67.94 -13.05 16.22
CA LYS A 265 67.49 -12.15 17.28
C LYS A 265 68.71 -11.69 18.11
N ALA A 266 68.81 -10.39 18.35
CA ALA A 266 69.94 -9.76 19.02
C ALA A 266 69.50 -9.07 20.31
N VAL A 267 70.46 -8.76 21.18
CA VAL A 267 70.27 -7.72 22.20
C VAL A 267 70.21 -6.38 21.47
N ALA A 268 69.21 -5.55 21.79
CA ALA A 268 69.07 -4.23 21.21
C ALA A 268 70.30 -3.37 21.54
N PRO A 269 71.01 -2.77 20.56
CA PRO A 269 72.06 -1.78 20.83
C PRO A 269 71.54 -0.63 21.69
N ASP A 270 72.37 -0.09 22.59
CA ASP A 270 71.97 0.97 23.54
C ASP A 270 71.37 2.21 22.85
N TYR A 271 71.77 2.47 21.60
CA TYR A 271 71.29 3.58 20.79
C TYR A 271 69.97 3.31 20.05
N THR A 272 69.47 2.08 20.00
CA THR A 272 68.25 1.66 19.26
C THR A 272 67.07 2.59 19.54
N ALA A 273 66.84 2.86 20.82
CA ALA A 273 65.70 3.66 21.23
C ALA A 273 65.93 5.18 21.02
N ASN A 274 67.18 5.64 20.88
CA ASN A 274 67.47 7.02 20.45
C ASN A 274 67.23 7.22 18.95
N VAL A 275 67.42 6.18 18.13
CA VAL A 275 67.25 6.27 16.68
C VAL A 275 65.80 6.09 16.25
N ILE A 276 65.01 5.28 16.98
CA ILE A 276 63.58 5.08 16.71
C ILE A 276 62.69 6.13 17.41
N GLN A 277 63.01 6.58 18.63
CA GLN A 277 62.15 7.49 19.43
C GLN A 277 62.71 8.93 19.56
N GLY A 278 63.75 9.23 18.77
CA GLY A 278 64.57 10.43 18.92
C GLY A 278 65.38 10.44 20.22
N TYR A 279 66.25 11.44 20.38
CA TYR A 279 66.95 11.66 21.65
C TYR A 279 66.02 12.23 22.75
N ALA A 280 64.94 12.92 22.36
CA ALA A 280 63.98 13.55 23.29
C ALA A 280 62.86 12.61 23.77
N ARG A 281 62.76 11.39 23.22
CA ARG A 281 61.78 10.35 23.59
C ARG A 281 60.32 10.81 23.47
N ASN A 282 60.01 11.29 22.27
CA ASN A 282 58.72 11.89 21.92
C ASN A 282 58.11 11.38 20.59
N THR A 283 58.82 10.55 19.82
CA THR A 283 58.30 9.84 18.64
C THR A 283 58.22 8.34 18.89
N ASN A 284 57.41 7.59 18.12
CA ASN A 284 57.35 6.11 18.16
C ASN A 284 57.28 5.51 19.58
N LEU A 285 56.41 6.06 20.42
CA LEU A 285 56.30 5.68 21.84
C LEU A 285 55.64 4.31 22.06
N ASP A 286 54.99 3.79 21.01
CA ASP A 286 54.49 2.43 20.87
C ASP A 286 55.59 1.39 20.54
N ALA A 287 56.79 1.83 20.16
CA ALA A 287 57.89 0.94 19.81
C ALA A 287 58.48 0.22 21.04
N SER A 288 58.50 -1.11 21.01
CA SER A 288 59.20 -1.95 21.98
C SER A 288 60.43 -2.63 21.35
N PHE A 289 61.50 -2.76 22.14
CA PHE A 289 62.80 -3.25 21.67
C PHE A 289 63.08 -4.70 22.07
N ASP A 290 62.05 -5.41 22.52
CA ASP A 290 62.11 -6.84 22.86
C ASP A 290 62.43 -7.72 21.65
N ASN A 291 62.19 -7.25 20.43
CA ASN A 291 62.40 -7.98 19.18
C ASN A 291 63.25 -7.18 18.18
N VAL A 292 64.51 -6.93 18.56
CA VAL A 292 65.55 -6.46 17.63
C VAL A 292 66.24 -7.65 16.97
N PHE A 293 66.42 -7.57 15.66
CA PHE A 293 67.06 -8.59 14.83
C PHE A 293 68.27 -8.00 14.10
N LEU A 294 69.38 -8.74 14.12
CA LEU A 294 70.60 -8.45 13.38
C LEU A 294 70.53 -9.18 12.03
N LEU A 295 70.80 -8.47 10.93
CA LEU A 295 70.92 -9.08 9.60
C LEU A 295 72.24 -9.84 9.44
N ASP A 296 72.21 -10.92 8.67
CA ASP A 296 73.41 -11.64 8.22
C ASP A 296 74.18 -10.86 7.14
N ASP A 297 75.50 -10.80 7.28
CA ASP A 297 76.40 -9.96 6.49
C ASP A 297 76.50 -10.41 5.02
N LYS A 298 76.36 -11.71 4.76
CA LYS A 298 76.44 -12.30 3.41
C LYS A 298 75.17 -12.14 2.59
N SER A 299 74.02 -12.07 3.24
CA SER A 299 72.71 -12.03 2.56
C SER A 299 72.09 -10.64 2.50
N GLY A 300 72.43 -9.74 3.43
CA GLY A 300 71.88 -8.37 3.47
C GLY A 300 70.34 -8.33 3.52
N THR A 301 69.71 -9.45 3.90
CA THR A 301 68.28 -9.73 3.72
C THR A 301 67.79 -10.65 4.83
N ILE A 302 66.88 -10.18 5.69
CA ILE A 302 66.25 -11.02 6.72
C ILE A 302 64.78 -11.30 6.39
N LYS A 303 64.31 -12.51 6.71
CA LYS A 303 62.90 -12.90 6.63
C LYS A 303 62.38 -13.28 8.01
N ILE A 304 61.28 -12.67 8.43
CA ILE A 304 60.69 -12.82 9.76
C ILE A 304 59.21 -13.18 9.58
N LYS A 305 58.76 -14.23 10.27
CA LYS A 305 57.35 -14.60 10.39
C LYS A 305 56.73 -13.82 11.54
N VAL A 306 55.70 -13.04 11.25
CA VAL A 306 54.82 -12.43 12.25
C VAL A 306 53.61 -13.34 12.41
N LYS A 307 53.44 -13.89 13.62
CA LYS A 307 52.51 -14.99 13.89
C LYS A 307 51.34 -14.55 14.75
N ASN A 308 50.26 -15.33 14.75
CA ASN A 308 49.08 -15.12 15.59
C ASN A 308 48.38 -13.75 15.37
N THR A 309 48.28 -13.31 14.11
CA THR A 309 47.46 -12.13 13.74
C THR A 309 45.99 -12.53 13.56
N THR A 310 45.07 -11.57 13.49
CA THR A 310 43.63 -11.81 13.33
C THR A 310 43.21 -12.52 12.04
N ASN A 311 44.06 -12.53 10.99
CA ASN A 311 43.74 -13.08 9.67
C ASN A 311 44.94 -13.85 9.08
N GLY A 312 45.49 -14.77 9.88
CA GLY A 312 46.63 -15.60 9.50
C GLY A 312 47.99 -14.93 9.72
N ASP A 313 49.06 -15.69 9.53
CA ASP A 313 50.43 -15.20 9.70
C ASP A 313 50.90 -14.42 8.46
N VAL A 314 51.92 -13.58 8.61
CA VAL A 314 52.56 -12.83 7.52
C VAL A 314 54.07 -12.95 7.59
N THR A 315 54.72 -13.18 6.45
CA THR A 315 56.19 -13.10 6.33
C THR A 315 56.57 -11.70 5.89
N LEU A 316 57.36 -11.01 6.71
CA LEU A 316 58.04 -9.78 6.35
C LEU A 316 59.46 -10.09 5.86
N THR A 317 59.90 -9.40 4.82
CA THR A 317 61.28 -9.46 4.29
C THR A 317 61.86 -8.06 4.30
N PHE A 318 63.04 -7.88 4.86
CA PHE A 318 63.78 -6.60 4.82
C PHE A 318 65.09 -6.84 4.09
N SER A 319 65.32 -6.14 2.98
CA SER A 319 66.50 -6.26 2.12
C SER A 319 66.94 -4.90 1.56
N ASN A 320 68.11 -4.84 0.91
CA ASN A 320 68.61 -3.62 0.25
C ASN A 320 68.66 -2.41 1.20
N ILE A 321 69.12 -2.62 2.44
CA ILE A 321 69.28 -1.55 3.43
C ILE A 321 70.52 -0.75 3.04
N THR A 322 70.31 0.44 2.48
CA THR A 322 71.38 1.29 1.96
C THR A 322 71.73 2.36 2.99
N PRO A 323 72.98 2.46 3.47
CA PRO A 323 73.43 3.58 4.29
C PRO A 323 73.45 4.88 3.47
N SER A 324 73.29 6.03 4.13
CA SER A 324 73.56 7.32 3.50
C SER A 324 75.05 7.46 3.14
N ALA A 325 75.37 8.41 2.24
CA ALA A 325 76.76 8.79 2.00
C ALA A 325 77.46 9.20 3.32
N GLU A 326 78.76 8.93 3.42
CA GLU A 326 79.66 9.25 4.56
C GLU A 326 79.30 8.64 5.93
N SER A 327 78.09 8.08 6.09
CA SER A 327 77.57 7.42 7.30
C SER A 327 78.53 6.43 7.95
N GLY A 328 79.18 5.59 7.12
CA GLY A 328 79.84 4.37 7.54
C GLY A 328 78.84 3.22 7.72
N PHE A 329 79.28 1.98 7.51
CA PHE A 329 78.40 0.81 7.59
C PHE A 329 79.18 -0.43 8.03
N ILE A 330 78.63 -1.13 9.03
CA ILE A 330 79.13 -2.43 9.52
C ILE A 330 78.03 -3.50 9.52
N ARG A 331 76.79 -3.13 9.88
CA ARG A 331 75.65 -4.06 10.00
C ARG A 331 74.32 -3.32 10.06
N SER A 332 73.25 -4.01 9.66
CA SER A 332 71.87 -3.54 9.74
C SER A 332 71.08 -4.26 10.83
N TYR A 333 70.11 -3.55 11.40
CA TYR A 333 69.16 -4.05 12.38
C TYR A 333 67.72 -3.76 11.94
N VAL A 334 66.79 -4.60 12.39
CA VAL A 334 65.35 -4.35 12.33
C VAL A 334 64.75 -4.61 13.70
N ALA A 335 64.10 -3.61 14.28
CA ALA A 335 63.18 -3.78 15.41
C ALA A 335 61.76 -4.06 14.87
N LEU A 336 61.01 -4.95 15.52
CA LEU A 336 59.59 -5.19 15.24
C LEU A 336 58.75 -5.15 16.52
N TRP A 337 57.55 -4.59 16.46
CA TRP A 337 56.60 -4.56 17.57
C TRP A 337 55.15 -4.68 17.09
N ALA A 338 54.23 -4.90 18.04
CA ALA A 338 52.80 -4.86 17.80
C ALA A 338 52.23 -3.61 18.50
N GLY A 339 51.66 -2.68 17.73
CA GLY A 339 51.03 -1.47 18.28
C GLY A 339 49.69 -1.79 18.97
N GLU A 340 49.20 -0.89 19.83
CA GLU A 340 47.99 -1.13 20.64
C GLU A 340 46.70 -1.24 19.80
N ASP A 341 46.56 -0.43 18.75
CA ASP A 341 45.49 -0.57 17.73
C ASP A 341 45.77 -1.72 16.73
N GLY A 342 46.86 -2.45 16.92
CA GLY A 342 47.17 -3.72 16.25
C GLY A 342 47.83 -3.60 14.88
N GLY A 343 48.45 -2.46 14.53
CA GLY A 343 49.46 -2.44 13.46
C GLY A 343 50.72 -3.23 13.83
N ILE A 344 51.48 -3.64 12.82
CA ILE A 344 52.79 -4.29 12.97
C ILE A 344 53.85 -3.22 12.70
N GLY A 345 54.44 -2.67 13.75
CA GLY A 345 55.49 -1.65 13.65
C GLY A 345 56.83 -2.26 13.29
N TYR A 346 57.61 -1.53 12.48
CA TYR A 346 58.99 -1.88 12.14
C TYR A 346 59.89 -0.64 12.21
N GLY A 347 61.13 -0.84 12.63
CA GLY A 347 62.16 0.21 12.67
C GLY A 347 63.49 -0.33 12.17
N VAL A 348 63.97 0.19 11.03
CA VAL A 348 65.20 -0.23 10.36
C VAL A 348 66.30 0.78 10.65
N PHE A 349 67.45 0.33 11.13
CA PHE A 349 68.58 1.19 11.49
C PHE A 349 69.92 0.46 11.33
N ILE A 350 71.04 1.19 11.37
CA ILE A 350 72.36 0.62 11.09
C ILE A 350 73.40 0.94 12.18
N SER A 351 74.49 0.18 12.17
CA SER A 351 75.75 0.49 12.86
C SER A 351 76.77 0.98 11.84
N ALA A 352 77.45 2.08 12.17
CA ALA A 352 78.62 2.59 11.47
C ALA A 352 79.95 2.19 12.16
N GLY A 353 79.89 1.36 13.20
CA GLY A 353 81.05 0.86 13.95
C GLY A 353 81.66 1.86 14.93
N ALA A 354 82.88 1.57 15.37
CA ALA A 354 83.59 2.38 16.35
C ALA A 354 84.03 3.73 15.77
N GLY A 355 83.86 4.82 16.53
CA GLY A 355 84.19 6.18 16.09
C GLY A 355 83.55 7.26 16.96
N GLU A 356 83.81 8.52 16.64
CA GLU A 356 83.09 9.67 17.21
C GLU A 356 81.61 9.60 16.84
N ALA A 357 80.71 9.91 17.79
CA ALA A 357 79.27 9.82 17.55
C ALA A 357 78.78 10.84 16.50
N ASN A 358 78.18 10.34 15.42
CA ASN A 358 77.51 11.13 14.38
C ASN A 358 76.56 12.20 14.97
N GLY A 359 76.40 13.31 14.25
CA GLY A 359 75.53 14.44 14.63
C GLY A 359 74.45 14.72 13.59
N GLY A 360 73.38 15.40 14.01
CA GLY A 360 72.15 15.52 13.21
C GLY A 360 71.36 14.20 13.17
N GLY A 361 70.08 14.26 12.80
CA GLY A 361 69.24 13.08 12.59
C GLY A 361 68.16 12.78 13.64
N GLY A 362 67.06 12.25 13.12
CA GLY A 362 65.92 11.64 13.81
C GLY A 362 65.43 10.43 13.00
N VAL A 363 64.14 10.14 13.04
CA VAL A 363 63.52 9.02 12.31
C VAL A 363 63.46 9.29 10.79
N ASP A 364 63.39 10.56 10.43
CA ASP A 364 63.29 11.10 9.07
C ASP A 364 64.43 12.06 8.70
N GLY A 365 65.14 12.58 9.70
CA GLY A 365 66.17 13.61 9.55
C GLY A 365 65.89 14.90 10.33
N GLN A 366 64.66 15.11 10.82
CA GLN A 366 64.33 16.20 11.73
C GLN A 366 65.01 16.05 13.09
N GLY A 367 65.09 17.15 13.84
CA GLY A 367 65.29 17.11 15.30
C GLY A 367 66.65 16.63 15.82
N GLY A 368 67.71 16.71 15.01
CA GLY A 368 69.04 16.24 15.40
C GLY A 368 69.85 17.26 16.22
N GLY A 369 70.37 16.84 17.37
CA GLY A 369 71.44 17.56 18.08
C GLY A 369 72.79 17.46 17.37
N GLY A 370 73.71 18.37 17.67
CA GLY A 370 75.10 18.30 17.18
C GLY A 370 75.83 17.03 17.64
N ALA A 371 76.87 16.63 16.90
CA ALA A 371 77.69 15.47 17.23
C ALA A 371 78.23 15.61 18.67
N SER A 372 78.03 14.59 19.51
CA SER A 372 78.38 14.69 20.94
C SER A 372 79.89 14.66 21.21
N GLY A 373 80.73 14.48 20.18
CA GLY A 373 82.19 14.28 20.28
C GLY A 373 82.63 12.99 20.98
N ALA A 374 81.77 12.39 21.81
CA ALA A 374 82.04 11.14 22.50
C ALA A 374 82.31 10.00 21.51
N TYR A 375 83.48 9.37 21.66
CA TYR A 375 83.81 8.12 21.00
C TYR A 375 82.90 7.00 21.50
N ARG A 376 82.36 6.18 20.59
CA ARG A 376 81.56 5.00 20.90
C ARG A 376 82.15 3.78 20.19
N ASN A 377 82.14 2.64 20.85
CA ASN A 377 82.58 1.36 20.26
C ASN A 377 81.58 0.84 19.20
N ASP A 378 80.34 1.27 19.30
CA ASP A 378 79.30 1.10 18.29
C ASP A 378 78.49 2.39 18.19
N ARG A 379 78.45 3.01 17.01
CA ARG A 379 77.66 4.21 16.76
C ARG A 379 76.58 3.95 15.71
N GLN A 380 75.42 4.54 15.94
CA GLN A 380 74.38 4.78 14.94
C GLN A 380 74.96 5.40 13.66
N GLY A 381 74.65 4.79 12.53
CA GLY A 381 74.82 5.43 11.21
C GLY A 381 73.49 6.01 10.71
N TRP A 382 73.55 6.75 9.62
CA TRP A 382 72.39 7.22 8.86
C TRP A 382 72.00 6.23 7.75
N VAL A 383 70.71 6.01 7.55
CA VAL A 383 70.13 5.05 6.59
C VAL A 383 69.25 5.76 5.56
N LYS A 384 69.47 5.45 4.28
CA LYS A 384 68.81 6.12 3.16
C LYS A 384 67.55 5.40 2.69
N MET A 385 67.58 4.07 2.62
CA MET A 385 66.46 3.28 2.11
C MET A 385 66.49 1.82 2.58
N VAL A 386 65.34 1.17 2.53
CA VAL A 386 65.14 -0.28 2.72
C VAL A 386 64.07 -0.77 1.74
N THR A 387 64.23 -1.99 1.20
CA THR A 387 63.13 -2.70 0.54
C THR A 387 62.41 -3.58 1.55
N VAL A 388 61.10 -3.39 1.68
CA VAL A 388 60.22 -4.19 2.53
C VAL A 388 59.31 -5.06 1.65
N GLY A 389 59.31 -6.36 1.88
CA GLY A 389 58.45 -7.33 1.21
C GLY A 389 57.44 -7.94 2.17
N VAL A 390 56.19 -8.08 1.74
CA VAL A 390 55.07 -8.53 2.57
C VAL A 390 54.35 -9.68 1.88
N LEU A 391 54.31 -10.85 2.52
CA LEU A 391 53.65 -12.06 2.04
C LEU A 391 52.72 -12.64 3.11
N THR A 392 51.40 -12.49 2.94
CA THR A 392 50.41 -13.10 3.87
C THR A 392 50.30 -14.59 3.62
N ASP A 393 49.97 -15.40 4.64
CA ASP A 393 49.58 -16.79 4.43
C ASP A 393 48.11 -16.91 4.03
N SER A 394 47.25 -16.09 4.64
CA SER A 394 45.82 -15.99 4.31
C SER A 394 45.61 -15.57 2.86
N ASP A 395 44.70 -16.26 2.20
CA ASP A 395 44.14 -15.98 0.87
C ASP A 395 42.87 -15.11 0.93
N ASN A 396 42.49 -14.65 2.13
CA ASN A 396 41.31 -13.82 2.38
C ASN A 396 41.70 -12.44 2.95
N VAL A 397 42.61 -11.75 2.26
CA VAL A 397 43.02 -10.37 2.58
C VAL A 397 42.60 -9.44 1.44
N SER A 398 41.76 -8.46 1.76
CA SER A 398 41.21 -7.45 0.84
C SER A 398 41.54 -6.01 1.25
N GLU A 399 42.23 -5.79 2.37
CA GLU A 399 42.69 -4.46 2.80
C GLU A 399 44.15 -4.60 3.28
N VAL A 400 45.02 -3.70 2.83
CA VAL A 400 46.44 -3.62 3.20
C VAL A 400 46.77 -2.17 3.50
N THR A 401 47.53 -1.89 4.56
CA THR A 401 48.01 -0.53 4.85
C THR A 401 49.51 -0.47 5.14
N VAL A 402 50.13 0.63 4.72
CA VAL A 402 51.39 1.16 5.21
C VAL A 402 51.03 2.44 5.97
N ASN A 403 51.56 2.65 7.16
CA ASN A 403 51.13 3.68 8.10
C ASN A 403 52.36 4.31 8.75
N ASP A 404 52.20 5.49 9.38
CA ASP A 404 53.31 6.18 10.06
C ASP A 404 54.49 6.47 9.10
N VAL A 405 54.17 7.06 7.93
CA VAL A 405 55.16 7.58 6.97
C VAL A 405 55.42 9.05 7.33
N ASP A 406 56.56 9.30 7.94
CA ASP A 406 56.96 10.64 8.42
C ASP A 406 57.22 11.61 7.27
N SER A 407 57.27 12.91 7.60
CA SER A 407 57.88 13.96 6.76
C SER A 407 59.22 13.46 6.20
N ASN A 408 59.63 13.92 5.01
CA ASN A 408 60.87 13.45 4.36
C ASN A 408 60.93 11.94 4.04
N GLN A 409 59.87 11.14 4.25
CA GLN A 409 59.83 9.75 3.81
C GLN A 409 59.04 9.55 2.51
N VAL A 410 59.46 8.54 1.73
CA VAL A 410 58.87 8.14 0.44
C VAL A 410 58.68 6.62 0.39
N ILE A 411 57.49 6.21 -0.03
CA ILE A 411 57.10 4.81 -0.28
C ILE A 411 56.91 4.59 -1.79
N ASP A 412 57.77 3.79 -2.43
CA ASP A 412 57.64 3.40 -3.83
C ASP A 412 57.21 1.93 -3.96
N VAL A 413 56.04 1.66 -4.55
CA VAL A 413 55.43 0.31 -4.56
C VAL A 413 55.61 -0.43 -5.89
N SER A 414 55.89 -1.73 -5.82
CA SER A 414 56.11 -2.64 -6.97
C SER A 414 54.89 -2.94 -7.84
N SER A 415 53.87 -2.08 -7.82
CA SER A 415 52.47 -2.32 -8.19
C SER A 415 51.69 -3.25 -7.24
N LEU A 416 50.38 -2.99 -7.17
CA LEU A 416 49.36 -3.73 -6.41
C LEU A 416 48.07 -3.75 -7.24
N ASP A 417 48.13 -4.44 -8.38
CA ASP A 417 47.11 -4.34 -9.43
C ASP A 417 45.71 -4.75 -8.94
N GLY A 418 44.70 -3.98 -9.37
CA GLY A 418 43.30 -4.18 -8.95
C GLY A 418 42.97 -3.64 -7.55
N ALA A 419 43.92 -3.05 -6.82
CA ALA A 419 43.63 -2.26 -5.63
C ALA A 419 42.99 -0.91 -6.00
N LYS A 420 42.03 -0.46 -5.19
CA LYS A 420 41.74 0.97 -5.02
C LYS A 420 42.69 1.54 -3.97
N VAL A 421 43.41 2.60 -4.32
CA VAL A 421 44.28 3.34 -3.39
C VAL A 421 43.47 4.37 -2.58
N THR A 422 43.87 4.57 -1.32
CA THR A 422 43.43 5.64 -0.43
C THR A 422 44.61 6.16 0.38
N THR A 423 44.74 7.47 0.54
CA THR A 423 45.84 8.13 1.28
C THR A 423 45.33 8.98 2.43
N GLY A 424 46.17 9.16 3.46
CA GLY A 424 45.99 10.16 4.50
C GLY A 424 46.20 11.60 3.99
N LYS A 425 45.78 12.58 4.80
CA LYS A 425 45.83 14.03 4.46
C LYS A 425 47.21 14.50 4.00
N ASN A 426 48.28 13.99 4.60
CA ASN A 426 49.65 14.47 4.42
C ASN A 426 50.40 13.72 3.30
N ILE A 427 49.81 12.65 2.75
CA ILE A 427 50.45 11.81 1.72
C ILE A 427 49.99 12.21 0.32
N THR A 428 50.94 12.63 -0.51
CA THR A 428 50.75 12.91 -1.94
C THR A 428 51.15 11.70 -2.78
N GLN A 429 50.28 11.27 -3.71
CA GLN A 429 50.57 10.18 -4.64
C GLN A 429 51.07 10.70 -6.01
N SER A 430 52.13 10.09 -6.53
CA SER A 430 52.63 10.27 -7.90
C SER A 430 52.90 8.90 -8.54
N GLY A 431 51.93 8.40 -9.32
CA GLY A 431 51.99 7.04 -9.86
C GLY A 431 51.96 5.98 -8.74
N ASN A 432 53.04 5.20 -8.62
CA ASN A 432 53.23 4.23 -7.53
C ASN A 432 54.07 4.78 -6.35
N SER A 433 54.49 6.05 -6.43
CA SER A 433 55.24 6.74 -5.39
C SER A 433 54.29 7.49 -4.46
N PHE A 434 54.56 7.46 -3.16
CA PHE A 434 53.80 8.13 -2.12
C PHE A 434 54.76 8.92 -1.23
N ILE A 435 54.57 10.24 -1.17
CA ILE A 435 55.47 11.19 -0.52
C ILE A 435 54.71 11.88 0.61
N ALA A 436 55.25 11.83 1.82
CA ALA A 436 54.74 12.61 2.95
C ALA A 436 55.19 14.07 2.88
N ASN A 437 54.32 14.98 3.28
CA ASN A 437 54.62 16.41 3.38
C ASN A 437 55.23 16.79 4.75
N ASP A 438 55.68 18.04 4.87
CA ASP A 438 56.31 18.58 6.09
C ASP A 438 55.35 18.72 7.30
N GLU A 439 54.08 18.34 7.18
CA GLU A 439 53.10 18.28 8.28
C GLU A 439 52.95 16.84 8.85
N ALA A 440 53.70 15.87 8.34
CA ALA A 440 53.70 14.48 8.82
C ALA A 440 54.70 14.30 9.98
N GLU A 441 54.26 14.54 11.21
CA GLU A 441 54.97 14.11 12.42
C GLU A 441 54.69 12.61 12.70
N SER A 442 55.62 11.89 13.34
CA SER A 442 55.43 10.50 13.82
C SER A 442 54.27 10.47 14.83
N GLN A 443 53.25 9.65 14.55
CA GLN A 443 51.99 9.65 15.31
C GLN A 443 51.65 8.29 15.92
N SER A 444 52.03 7.18 15.26
CA SER A 444 52.16 5.79 15.79
C SER A 444 52.00 4.78 14.66
N THR A 445 52.68 3.63 14.79
CA THR A 445 52.46 2.44 13.96
C THR A 445 51.10 1.74 14.18
N ALA A 446 50.16 2.37 14.90
CA ALA A 446 48.79 1.96 15.24
C ALA A 446 48.00 1.27 14.11
N GLY A 447 48.30 1.58 12.85
CA GLY A 447 47.69 0.91 11.71
C GLY A 447 46.32 1.46 11.33
N VAL A 448 46.09 2.74 11.63
CA VAL A 448 44.94 3.53 11.19
C VAL A 448 45.34 4.30 9.92
N LEU A 449 44.40 4.47 8.98
CA LEU A 449 44.51 5.47 7.91
C LEU A 449 44.28 6.86 8.51
N ASP A 450 45.34 7.37 9.13
CA ASP A 450 45.45 8.69 9.75
C ASP A 450 45.87 9.74 8.70
N SER A 451 46.61 10.78 9.09
CA SER A 451 47.16 11.76 8.14
C SER A 451 48.30 11.20 7.29
N ASN A 452 49.03 10.19 7.77
CA ASN A 452 50.33 9.73 7.25
C ASN A 452 50.25 8.31 6.63
N GLY A 453 49.06 7.71 6.57
CA GLY A 453 48.85 6.36 6.03
C GLY A 453 48.55 6.25 4.53
N ILE A 454 48.77 5.05 3.99
CA ILE A 454 48.45 4.61 2.63
C ILE A 454 47.73 3.26 2.71
N GLY A 455 46.65 3.09 1.95
CA GLY A 455 45.82 1.89 1.96
C GLY A 455 45.47 1.39 0.56
N TRP A 456 45.39 0.07 0.42
CA TRP A 456 45.04 -0.65 -0.80
C TRP A 456 43.85 -1.58 -0.54
N SER A 457 42.69 -1.21 -1.08
CA SER A 457 41.42 -1.94 -0.96
C SER A 457 41.14 -2.79 -2.20
N PHE A 458 40.99 -4.09 -2.05
CA PHE A 458 40.63 -5.02 -3.13
C PHE A 458 39.14 -5.37 -3.11
N ALA A 459 38.58 -5.67 -4.28
CA ALA A 459 37.16 -6.03 -4.42
C ALA A 459 36.80 -7.42 -3.83
N LYS A 460 37.81 -8.26 -3.54
CA LYS A 460 37.70 -9.58 -2.93
C LYS A 460 38.91 -9.82 -2.02
N GLY A 461 38.78 -10.73 -1.06
CA GLY A 461 39.95 -11.30 -0.38
C GLY A 461 40.82 -12.07 -1.37
N GLN A 462 42.13 -11.89 -1.25
CA GLN A 462 43.16 -12.64 -1.97
C GLN A 462 44.40 -12.83 -1.09
N LYS A 463 45.41 -13.57 -1.59
CA LYS A 463 46.72 -13.65 -0.96
C LYS A 463 47.55 -12.43 -1.36
N ILE A 464 48.12 -11.72 -0.38
CA ILE A 464 48.93 -10.54 -0.62
C ILE A 464 50.40 -10.92 -0.72
N ASN A 465 51.05 -10.47 -1.79
CA ASN A 465 52.48 -10.60 -2.04
C ASN A 465 52.95 -9.35 -2.78
N PHE A 466 53.62 -8.43 -2.10
CA PHE A 466 54.13 -7.18 -2.70
C PHE A 466 55.44 -6.72 -2.07
N THR A 467 56.14 -5.83 -2.75
CA THR A 467 57.29 -5.11 -2.19
C THR A 467 57.09 -3.61 -2.32
N PHE A 468 57.69 -2.87 -1.40
CA PHE A 468 57.86 -1.43 -1.49
C PHE A 468 59.27 -1.04 -1.04
N ILE A 469 59.78 0.03 -1.62
CA ILE A 469 60.94 0.74 -1.08
C ILE A 469 60.39 1.76 -0.09
N HIS A 470 60.94 1.79 1.11
CA HIS A 470 60.81 2.92 2.02
C HIS A 470 62.15 3.66 2.04
N SER A 471 62.15 4.96 1.80
CA SER A 471 63.36 5.79 1.74
C SER A 471 63.20 7.16 2.40
N ASN A 472 64.31 7.72 2.86
CA ASN A 472 64.44 9.08 3.37
C ASN A 472 64.93 10.02 2.26
N THR A 473 64.32 11.21 2.11
CA THR A 473 64.82 12.28 1.25
C THR A 473 66.09 12.90 1.85
N SER A 474 66.15 13.04 3.18
CA SER A 474 67.35 13.43 3.93
C SER A 474 68.44 12.35 3.87
N ASP A 475 69.69 12.75 4.04
CA ASP A 475 70.84 11.85 4.22
C ASP A 475 71.21 11.64 5.71
N THR A 476 70.61 12.40 6.64
CA THR A 476 70.97 12.38 8.07
C THR A 476 70.00 11.60 8.96
N SER A 477 69.05 10.86 8.39
CA SER A 477 68.06 10.07 9.13
C SER A 477 68.70 8.84 9.77
N TYR A 478 68.52 8.63 11.09
CA TYR A 478 69.14 7.50 11.81
C TYR A 478 68.39 6.16 11.64
N SER A 479 67.13 6.22 11.24
CA SER A 479 66.30 5.04 10.99
C SER A 479 65.38 5.24 9.79
N ILE A 480 64.58 4.21 9.52
CA ILE A 480 63.32 4.26 8.77
C ILE A 480 62.31 3.50 9.62
N VAL A 481 61.21 4.14 10.03
CA VAL A 481 60.14 3.51 10.82
C VAL A 481 58.86 3.46 10.00
N GLY A 482 57.95 2.54 10.32
CA GLY A 482 56.58 2.56 9.81
C GLY A 482 55.74 1.43 10.38
N GLY A 483 54.44 1.46 10.10
CA GLY A 483 53.48 0.41 10.48
C GLY A 483 52.91 -0.35 9.27
N LEU A 484 52.70 -1.66 9.41
CA LEU A 484 52.00 -2.50 8.43
C LEU A 484 50.69 -3.06 8.98
N PHE A 485 49.64 -3.04 8.16
CA PHE A 485 48.27 -3.47 8.52
C PHE A 485 47.73 -2.75 9.77
N GLY A 486 46.77 -3.36 10.48
CA GLY A 486 46.19 -2.86 11.74
C GLY A 486 44.72 -2.48 11.61
N ARG A 487 44.24 -1.59 12.48
CA ARG A 487 42.81 -1.27 12.61
C ARG A 487 42.12 -0.79 11.32
N ALA A 488 42.80 -0.07 10.43
CA ALA A 488 42.25 0.32 9.13
C ALA A 488 42.13 -0.85 8.13
N SER A 489 42.77 -1.99 8.41
CA SER A 489 42.52 -3.25 7.71
C SER A 489 41.19 -3.91 8.15
N GLN A 490 40.38 -3.28 9.01
CA GLN A 490 39.06 -3.75 9.43
C GLN A 490 37.94 -2.93 8.80
N LYS A 491 36.97 -3.60 8.17
CA LYS A 491 35.87 -2.93 7.47
C LYS A 491 34.61 -2.90 8.33
N GLU A 492 34.10 -1.69 8.58
CA GLU A 492 32.84 -1.48 9.29
C GLU A 492 31.64 -1.81 8.38
N VAL A 493 30.91 -2.88 8.69
CA VAL A 493 29.56 -3.10 8.15
C VAL A 493 28.61 -2.16 8.87
N LYS A 494 28.13 -1.15 8.14
CA LYS A 494 27.16 -0.17 8.64
C LYS A 494 25.74 -0.63 8.34
N GLN A 495 24.80 -0.25 9.19
CA GLN A 495 23.39 -0.55 8.99
C GLN A 495 22.83 0.35 7.89
N GLU A 496 22.48 -0.23 6.76
CA GLU A 496 21.72 0.44 5.70
C GLU A 496 20.34 0.89 6.20
N PRO A 497 19.78 1.99 5.66
CA PRO A 497 18.39 2.36 5.92
C PRO A 497 17.41 1.33 5.36
N ILE A 498 16.24 1.21 5.97
CA ILE A 498 15.12 0.41 5.44
C ILE A 498 14.07 1.32 4.79
N SER A 499 13.29 0.78 3.85
CA SER A 499 12.18 1.48 3.20
C SER A 499 10.95 0.57 3.09
N ILE A 500 9.77 1.18 2.94
CA ILE A 500 8.50 0.49 2.69
C ILE A 500 7.83 1.09 1.44
N GLU A 501 6.93 0.35 0.82
CA GLU A 501 6.34 0.70 -0.49
C GLU A 501 4.91 1.23 -0.36
N LYS A 502 4.60 2.36 -1.01
CA LYS A 502 3.28 3.00 -0.87
C LYS A 502 2.21 2.28 -1.69
N TYR A 503 1.34 1.54 -1.01
CA TYR A 503 0.14 0.93 -1.59
C TYR A 503 -1.08 1.88 -1.54
N ASN A 504 -2.03 1.64 -2.44
CA ASN A 504 -3.41 2.11 -2.32
C ASN A 504 -4.23 1.08 -1.55
N ASP A 505 -5.23 1.52 -0.78
CA ASP A 505 -6.20 0.64 -0.13
C ASP A 505 -7.52 0.71 -0.92
N PRO A 506 -7.76 -0.22 -1.88
CA PRO A 506 -8.86 -0.12 -2.81
C PRO A 506 -10.20 -0.34 -2.12
N LYS A 507 -11.25 0.32 -2.63
CA LYS A 507 -12.63 0.19 -2.14
C LYS A 507 -13.55 -0.12 -3.32
N TYR A 508 -14.54 -0.96 -3.08
CA TYR A 508 -15.54 -1.35 -4.08
C TYR A 508 -16.95 -1.27 -3.47
N THR A 509 -17.82 -0.54 -4.16
CA THR A 509 -19.25 -0.47 -3.89
C THR A 509 -19.97 -0.79 -5.19
N PRO A 510 -20.78 -1.85 -5.29
CA PRO A 510 -21.51 -2.18 -6.51
C PRO A 510 -22.57 -1.12 -6.79
N LYS A 511 -22.81 -0.82 -8.07
CA LYS A 511 -24.00 -0.09 -8.50
C LYS A 511 -25.26 -0.93 -8.21
N PRO A 512 -26.34 -0.32 -7.69
CA PRO A 512 -27.58 -1.03 -7.39
C PRO A 512 -28.30 -1.46 -8.67
N TYR A 513 -29.23 -2.41 -8.53
CA TYR A 513 -30.19 -2.77 -9.57
C TYR A 513 -31.56 -2.14 -9.27
N VAL A 514 -32.30 -1.78 -10.32
CA VAL A 514 -33.67 -1.23 -10.23
C VAL A 514 -34.68 -2.34 -10.54
N GLN A 515 -35.81 -2.32 -9.84
CA GLN A 515 -36.96 -3.20 -10.10
C GLN A 515 -38.23 -2.34 -10.19
N ILE A 516 -39.10 -2.68 -11.14
CA ILE A 516 -40.42 -2.06 -11.32
C ILE A 516 -41.48 -3.16 -11.49
N LYS A 517 -42.71 -2.88 -11.06
CA LYS A 517 -43.85 -3.81 -11.10
C LYS A 517 -44.68 -3.58 -12.38
N PRO A 518 -45.21 -4.63 -13.04
CA PRO A 518 -46.18 -4.47 -14.11
C PRO A 518 -47.50 -3.90 -13.57
N TYR A 519 -48.23 -3.20 -14.43
CA TYR A 519 -49.62 -2.82 -14.16
C TYR A 519 -50.54 -4.04 -14.13
N VAL A 520 -51.58 -3.99 -13.29
CA VAL A 520 -52.68 -4.96 -13.32
C VAL A 520 -53.59 -4.66 -14.51
N PRO A 521 -54.21 -5.66 -15.15
CA PRO A 521 -55.22 -5.43 -16.19
C PRO A 521 -56.40 -4.63 -15.61
N VAL A 522 -56.81 -3.57 -16.31
CA VAL A 522 -58.06 -2.86 -16.02
C VAL A 522 -59.17 -3.56 -16.82
N PRO A 523 -60.27 -4.02 -16.19
CA PRO A 523 -61.42 -4.55 -16.91
C PRO A 523 -62.00 -3.52 -17.89
N GLN A 524 -62.63 -3.98 -18.97
CA GLN A 524 -63.43 -3.07 -19.78
C GLN A 524 -64.76 -2.78 -19.09
N GLU A 525 -65.29 -1.57 -19.27
CA GLU A 525 -66.60 -1.19 -18.76
C GLU A 525 -67.68 -1.92 -19.54
N LYS A 526 -68.51 -2.69 -18.84
CA LYS A 526 -69.65 -3.40 -19.44
C LYS A 526 -70.70 -2.38 -19.89
N GLN A 527 -71.03 -2.42 -21.18
CA GLN A 527 -72.26 -1.83 -21.69
C GLN A 527 -73.40 -2.78 -21.32
N VAL A 528 -74.36 -2.28 -20.55
CA VAL A 528 -75.50 -3.04 -20.02
C VAL A 528 -76.76 -2.28 -20.40
N GLU A 529 -77.72 -2.98 -20.99
CA GLU A 529 -79.00 -2.42 -21.43
C GLU A 529 -80.18 -3.09 -20.72
N VAL A 530 -81.22 -2.31 -20.46
CA VAL A 530 -82.48 -2.77 -19.87
C VAL A 530 -83.66 -2.16 -20.61
N GLU A 531 -84.70 -2.97 -20.78
CA GLU A 531 -85.99 -2.57 -21.31
C GLU A 531 -87.03 -2.81 -20.21
N TYR A 532 -87.97 -1.88 -20.04
CA TYR A 532 -89.06 -1.96 -19.06
C TYR A 532 -90.36 -1.44 -19.68
N HIS A 533 -91.50 -1.78 -19.08
CA HIS A 533 -92.82 -1.24 -19.44
C HIS A 533 -93.62 -0.95 -18.17
N LYS A 534 -94.46 0.09 -18.22
CA LYS A 534 -95.39 0.41 -17.11
C LYS A 534 -96.70 -0.37 -17.24
N ALA A 535 -97.27 -0.78 -16.12
CA ALA A 535 -98.54 -1.49 -16.10
C ALA A 535 -99.76 -0.55 -16.03
N TYR A 536 -100.91 -1.01 -16.53
CA TYR A 536 -102.21 -0.40 -16.28
C TYR A 536 -103.29 -1.47 -16.04
N VAL A 537 -104.38 -1.07 -15.39
CA VAL A 537 -105.55 -1.94 -15.16
C VAL A 537 -106.68 -1.51 -16.10
N LYS A 538 -107.32 -2.49 -16.74
CA LYS A 538 -108.46 -2.29 -17.64
C LYS A 538 -109.73 -2.02 -16.81
N GLU A 539 -110.50 -0.99 -17.15
CA GLU A 539 -111.78 -0.73 -16.49
C GLU A 539 -112.94 -1.51 -17.15
N VAL A 540 -113.87 -1.99 -16.32
CA VAL A 540 -115.14 -2.60 -16.75
C VAL A 540 -116.28 -1.65 -16.37
N PRO A 541 -117.19 -1.28 -17.29
CA PRO A 541 -118.27 -0.32 -17.00
C PRO A 541 -119.35 -0.95 -16.11
N VAL A 542 -119.95 -0.14 -15.22
CA VAL A 542 -120.97 -0.56 -14.24
C VAL A 542 -122.20 0.35 -14.31
N THR A 543 -123.39 -0.20 -14.08
CA THR A 543 -124.72 0.44 -14.23
C THR A 543 -125.47 0.48 -12.87
N PRO A 544 -126.33 1.49 -12.57
CA PRO A 544 -126.65 1.85 -11.17
C PRO A 544 -128.04 1.43 -10.60
N GLU A 545 -128.20 1.76 -9.29
CA GLU A 545 -129.43 1.94 -8.46
C GLU A 545 -129.97 0.81 -7.52
N SER A 546 -129.80 1.06 -6.20
CA SER A 546 -130.81 1.13 -5.08
C SER A 546 -131.92 0.07 -4.82
N PRO A 547 -132.51 -0.03 -3.59
CA PRO A 547 -132.27 0.73 -2.34
C PRO A 547 -132.11 -0.11 -1.02
N GLU A 548 -132.08 0.61 0.12
CA GLU A 548 -131.88 0.23 1.55
C GLU A 548 -133.00 -0.60 2.25
N PRO A 549 -132.88 -1.07 3.54
CA PRO A 549 -132.14 -0.52 4.72
C PRO A 549 -131.34 -1.58 5.56
N GLN A 550 -130.88 -1.47 6.83
CA GLN A 550 -131.09 -0.51 7.95
C GLN A 550 -129.87 -0.44 8.96
N LYS A 551 -130.10 -0.33 10.29
CA LYS A 551 -129.11 -0.06 11.38
C LYS A 551 -129.57 -0.73 12.71
N PRO A 552 -128.76 -0.86 13.82
CA PRO A 552 -128.28 0.28 14.62
C PRO A 552 -126.88 0.21 15.33
N GLN A 553 -126.25 1.38 15.46
CA GLN A 553 -125.40 1.95 16.54
C GLN A 553 -124.17 1.22 17.19
N GLU A 554 -122.95 1.75 16.92
CA GLU A 554 -122.10 2.64 17.78
C GLU A 554 -121.82 2.33 19.29
N PRO A 555 -120.72 2.84 19.94
CA PRO A 555 -119.98 4.09 19.61
C PRO A 555 -118.43 4.18 19.78
N ASN A 556 -117.89 5.24 19.16
CA ASN A 556 -116.79 6.16 19.61
C ASN A 556 -115.26 5.97 19.35
N LYS A 557 -114.67 7.15 19.07
CA LYS A 557 -113.26 7.60 18.81
C LYS A 557 -112.42 7.73 20.12
N PRO A 558 -111.15 8.26 20.17
CA PRO A 558 -110.36 9.11 19.23
C PRO A 558 -108.87 8.65 19.05
N SER A 559 -107.89 9.46 18.59
CA SER A 559 -107.65 10.14 17.29
C SER A 559 -106.18 10.67 17.23
N LEU A 560 -105.67 11.09 16.07
CA LEU A 560 -104.29 11.63 15.88
C LEU A 560 -104.04 12.99 16.59
N PRO A 561 -102.75 13.40 16.74
CA PRO A 561 -102.22 14.48 15.88
C PRO A 561 -100.77 14.29 15.39
N GLU A 562 -100.34 15.12 14.42
CA GLU A 562 -98.94 15.30 13.97
C GLU A 562 -98.22 16.41 14.75
N THR A 563 -96.86 16.49 14.69
CA THR A 563 -96.07 17.72 14.38
C THR A 563 -94.53 17.56 14.58
N GLY A 564 -93.73 18.21 13.71
CA GLY A 564 -92.68 19.16 14.15
C GLY A 564 -91.23 18.73 14.53
N THR A 565 -90.29 19.02 13.60
CA THR A 565 -88.99 19.74 13.82
C THR A 565 -87.79 19.21 14.66
N ALA A 566 -86.67 19.01 13.93
CA ALA A 566 -85.34 19.67 14.08
C ALA A 566 -84.18 19.09 14.94
N SER A 567 -82.96 19.28 14.40
CA SER A 567 -81.61 19.32 15.04
C SER A 567 -80.97 18.02 15.60
N SER A 568 -79.65 17.85 15.68
CA SER A 568 -78.49 18.46 14.95
C SER A 568 -77.18 17.68 15.26
N MET A 569 -76.09 18.01 14.53
CA MET A 569 -74.66 17.77 14.80
C MET A 569 -74.01 16.36 14.73
N LEU A 570 -73.02 16.28 13.82
CA LEU A 570 -71.65 15.70 13.92
C LEU A 570 -71.45 14.23 14.38
N GLY A 571 -70.43 13.50 13.90
CA GLY A 571 -69.32 13.85 13.00
C GLY A 571 -67.99 13.27 13.54
N TYR A 572 -67.49 12.16 13.01
CA TYR A 572 -66.54 12.04 11.87
C TYR A 572 -65.06 12.09 12.29
N VAL A 573 -64.22 11.25 11.63
CA VAL A 573 -62.75 11.12 11.79
C VAL A 573 -62.29 10.49 13.13
N GLY A 574 -61.29 9.60 13.19
CA GLY A 574 -60.58 8.89 12.12
C GLY A 574 -59.14 8.50 12.49
N THR A 575 -58.63 7.44 11.85
CA THR A 575 -57.20 7.15 11.53
C THR A 575 -56.08 7.58 12.50
N GLY A 576 -55.33 6.61 13.05
CA GLY A 576 -54.02 6.83 13.67
C GLY A 576 -53.14 5.58 13.65
N ILE A 577 -51.87 5.72 13.24
CA ILE A 577 -50.84 4.65 13.18
C ILE A 577 -49.66 5.07 14.08
N LEU A 578 -48.67 4.18 14.27
CA LEU A 578 -47.36 4.40 14.93
C LEU A 578 -47.41 4.43 16.48
N SER A 579 -46.35 4.05 17.22
CA SER A 579 -45.02 3.51 16.84
C SER A 579 -44.26 2.81 17.98
N MET A 580 -43.13 2.22 17.59
CA MET A 580 -41.84 2.15 18.33
C MET A 580 -41.54 1.01 19.31
N LEU A 581 -40.22 0.81 19.45
CA LEU A 581 -39.54 -0.33 20.04
C LEU A 581 -39.35 -0.19 21.56
N GLY A 582 -39.40 -1.33 22.25
CA GLY A 582 -38.23 -1.84 22.97
C GLY A 582 -37.89 -1.27 24.35
N LEU A 583 -37.82 -2.17 25.34
CA LEU A 583 -37.06 -1.96 26.58
C LEU A 583 -36.33 -3.26 26.97
N VAL A 584 -35.23 -3.12 27.71
CA VAL A 584 -34.19 -4.14 27.85
C VAL A 584 -34.42 -5.05 29.07
N GLY A 585 -34.22 -6.36 28.90
CA GLY A 585 -34.32 -7.34 29.97
C GLY A 585 -33.16 -7.27 30.97
N VAL A 586 -33.47 -7.12 32.25
CA VAL A 586 -32.49 -7.10 33.35
C VAL A 586 -32.12 -8.51 33.81
N LYS A 587 -30.81 -8.80 33.92
CA LYS A 587 -30.28 -9.83 34.84
C LYS A 587 -29.03 -9.32 35.59
N ARG A 588 -28.82 -9.81 36.81
CA ARG A 588 -27.80 -9.37 37.78
C ARG A 588 -26.77 -10.49 38.08
N LYS A 589 -25.59 -10.07 38.57
CA LYS A 589 -24.61 -10.80 39.42
C LYS A 589 -24.14 -12.21 38.98
N LYS A 590 -22.83 -12.35 38.72
CA LYS A 590 -21.75 -12.55 39.72
C LYS A 590 -20.40 -12.15 39.07
N GLU A 591 -19.35 -11.65 39.73
CA GLU A 591 -18.72 -11.97 41.02
C GLU A 591 -17.93 -13.30 41.05
N ALA A 592 -16.68 -13.22 40.60
CA ALA A 592 -15.52 -14.04 40.97
C ALA A 592 -14.26 -13.17 40.82
N GLU A 593 -13.16 -13.58 41.46
CA GLU A 593 -11.90 -12.79 41.63
C GLU A 593 -11.00 -12.73 40.39
#